data_AF-A0A813ESQ3-F1
#
_entry.id   AF-A0A813ESQ3-F1
#
_cell.length_a   1.000
_cell.length_b   1.000
_cell.length_c   1.000
_cell.angle_alpha   90.00
_cell.angle_beta   90.00
_cell.angle_gamma   90.00
#
_symmetry.space_group_name_H-M   'P 1'
#
loop_
_entity.id
_entity.type
_entity.pdbx_description
1 polymer ?
#
loop_
_entity_poly.entity_id
_entity_poly.type
_entity_poly.pdbx_seq_one_letter_code
_entity_poly.pdbx_strand_id
1 'polypeptide(L)'
;MGSATIFFWLQLPNVTKNYRTALTITGIVTLIATYHYIRIFNSWSEAFEVASKDGGDYAVKLTGAPFNDGYRYVDWLLTVPLLLIELILVMRLPQ
;
A
#
# COMPACT_ATOMS: atom_id res chain seq x y z
N MET A 1 5.00 -3.04 -2.71
CA MET A 1 4.33 -1.80 -3.14
C MET A 1 5.33 -0.75 -3.65
N GLY A 2 6.38 -0.40 -2.91
CA GLY A 2 7.30 0.68 -3.34
C GLY A 2 8.03 0.41 -4.66
N SER A 3 8.49 -0.82 -4.88
CA SER A 3 9.09 -1.23 -6.15
C SER A 3 8.13 -1.10 -7.34
N ALA A 4 6.83 -1.34 -7.11
CA ALA A 4 5.80 -1.20 -8.14
C ALA A 4 5.59 0.28 -8.51
N THR A 5 5.61 1.20 -7.54
CA THR A 5 5.58 2.65 -7.80
C THR A 5 6.70 3.06 -8.74
N ILE A 6 7.93 2.64 -8.43
CA ILE A 6 9.10 2.95 -9.25
C ILE A 6 8.93 2.36 -10.66
N PHE A 7 8.54 1.10 -10.75
CA PHE A 7 8.30 0.44 -12.03
C PHE A 7 7.26 1.17 -12.90
N PHE A 8 6.09 1.51 -12.35
CA PHE A 8 5.03 2.17 -13.11
C PHE A 8 5.43 3.55 -13.61
N TRP A 9 6.14 4.34 -12.79
CA TRP A 9 6.61 5.66 -13.22
C TRP A 9 7.73 5.59 -14.24
N LEU A 10 8.65 4.62 -14.13
CA LEU A 10 9.67 4.37 -15.16
C LEU A 10 9.06 3.88 -16.48
N GLN A 11 7.88 3.25 -16.43
CA GLN A 11 7.18 2.73 -17.60
C GLN A 11 6.36 3.79 -18.36
N LEU A 12 6.21 5.01 -17.83
CA LEU A 12 5.44 6.10 -18.47
C LEU A 12 5.83 6.41 -19.93
N PRO A 13 7.13 6.41 -20.33
CA PRO A 13 7.51 6.63 -21.72
C PRO A 13 7.06 5.51 -22.67
N ASN A 14 6.91 4.29 -22.15
CA ASN A 14 6.63 3.08 -22.91
C ASN A 14 5.13 2.86 -23.19
N VAL A 15 4.26 3.76 -22.72
CA VAL A 15 2.81 3.70 -22.98
C VAL A 15 2.32 4.90 -23.78
N THR A 16 1.29 4.68 -24.61
CA THR A 16 0.66 5.75 -25.39
C THR A 16 0.09 6.83 -24.46
N LYS A 17 0.06 8.08 -24.94
CA LYS A 17 -0.36 9.25 -24.12
C LYS A 17 -1.71 9.05 -23.42
N ASN A 18 -2.64 8.34 -24.06
CA ASN A 18 -3.98 8.08 -23.52
C ASN A 18 -3.99 7.28 -22.21
N TYR A 19 -2.99 6.44 -21.95
CA TYR A 19 -2.93 5.57 -20.76
C TYR A 19 -1.98 6.09 -19.68
N ARG A 20 -1.24 7.17 -19.95
CA ARG A 20 -0.23 7.69 -19.01
C ARG A 20 -0.86 8.16 -17.71
N THR A 21 -2.03 8.82 -17.77
CA THR A 21 -2.73 9.27 -16.56
C THR A 21 -3.13 8.08 -15.68
N ALA A 22 -3.69 7.01 -16.27
CA ALA A 22 -4.04 5.80 -15.53
C ALA A 22 -2.79 5.17 -14.87
N LEU A 23 -1.69 5.01 -15.62
CA LEU A 23 -0.45 4.44 -15.09
C LEU A 23 0.18 5.30 -13.98
N THR A 24 0.08 6.63 -14.09
CA THR A 24 0.51 7.55 -13.03
C THR A 24 -0.31 7.35 -11.77
N ILE A 25 -1.64 7.21 -11.88
CA ILE A 25 -2.54 6.92 -10.76
C ILE A 25 -2.16 5.60 -10.09
N THR A 26 -1.88 4.55 -10.87
CA THR A 26 -1.42 3.26 -10.32
C THR A 26 -0.15 3.43 -9.48
N GLY A 27 0.83 4.21 -9.96
CA GLY A 27 2.05 4.51 -9.20
C GLY A 27 1.79 5.28 -7.90
N ILE A 28 0.82 6.21 -7.91
CA ILE A 28 0.37 6.93 -6.71
C ILE A 28 -0.29 5.96 -5.72
N VAL A 29 -1.19 5.08 -6.18
CA VAL A 29 -1.85 4.07 -5.35
C VAL A 29 -0.82 3.18 -4.67
N THR A 30 0.15 2.65 -5.41
CA THR A 30 1.18 1.81 -4.81
C THR A 30 2.10 2.60 -3.87
N LEU A 31 2.28 3.90 -4.06
CA LEU A 31 3.06 4.73 -3.13
C LEU A 31 2.31 4.91 -1.81
N ILE A 32 1.03 5.27 -1.87
CA ILE A 32 0.15 5.41 -0.71
C ILE A 32 0.12 4.10 0.09
N ALA A 33 -0.08 2.97 -0.61
CA ALA A 33 -0.06 1.65 0.02
C ALA A 33 1.29 1.36 0.69
N THR A 34 2.42 1.71 0.05
CA THR A 34 3.76 1.52 0.63
C THR A 34 3.91 2.24 1.97
N TYR A 35 3.51 3.51 2.01
CA TYR A 35 3.54 4.29 3.24
C TYR A 35 2.69 3.64 4.34
N HIS A 36 1.45 3.24 4.02
CA HIS A 36 0.57 2.62 5.01
C HIS A 36 1.07 1.25 5.49
N TYR A 37 1.67 0.43 4.62
CA TYR A 37 2.29 -0.83 5.05
C TYR A 37 3.46 -0.61 6.01
N ILE A 38 4.27 0.44 5.82
CA ILE A 38 5.32 0.81 6.78
C ILE A 38 4.70 1.22 8.12
N ARG A 39 3.63 2.02 8.11
CA ARG A 39 2.92 2.42 9.35
C ARG A 39 2.31 1.23 10.09
N ILE A 40 1.68 0.32 9.36
CA ILE A 40 1.11 -0.91 9.91
C ILE A 40 2.21 -1.79 10.51
N PHE A 41 3.34 -1.94 9.82
CA PHE A 41 4.47 -2.71 10.32
C PHE A 41 5.05 -2.12 11.62
N ASN A 42 5.20 -0.80 11.69
CA ASN A 42 5.66 -0.13 12.91
C ASN A 42 4.66 -0.32 14.05
N SER A 43 3.35 -0.14 13.78
CA SER A 43 2.30 -0.38 14.78
C SER A 43 2.28 -1.82 15.28
N TRP A 44 2.54 -2.80 14.41
CA TRP A 44 2.69 -4.20 14.82
C TRP A 44 3.91 -4.38 15.74
N SER A 45 5.06 -3.86 15.34
CA SER A 45 6.31 -3.96 16.11
C SER A 45 6.22 -3.28 17.48
N GLU A 46 5.40 -2.24 17.60
CA GLU A 46 5.12 -1.55 18.87
C GLU A 46 4.11 -2.31 19.74
N ALA A 47 3.12 -2.98 19.15
CA ALA A 47 2.06 -3.68 19.88
C ALA A 47 2.47 -5.08 20.38
N PHE A 48 3.42 -5.73 19.71
CA PHE A 48 3.79 -7.12 19.97
C PHE A 48 5.30 -7.28 20.21
N GLU A 49 5.64 -7.83 21.38
CA GLU A 49 6.99 -8.27 21.69
C GLU A 49 7.12 -9.75 21.32
N VAL A 50 8.11 -10.09 20.50
CA VAL A 50 8.40 -11.48 20.10
C VAL A 50 9.77 -11.85 20.67
N ALA A 51 9.78 -12.75 21.63
CA ALA A 51 11.00 -13.20 22.29
C ALA A 51 11.02 -14.72 22.44
N SER A 52 12.20 -15.31 22.26
CA SER A 52 12.50 -16.67 22.66
C SER A 52 13.28 -16.63 23.98
N LYS A 53 12.87 -17.44 24.96
CA LYS A 53 13.65 -17.66 26.17
C LYS A 53 14.52 -18.90 25.97
N ASP A 54 15.82 -18.75 26.21
CA ASP A 54 16.78 -19.86 26.37
C ASP A 54 16.80 -20.88 25.22
N GLY A 55 16.57 -20.41 23.98
CA GLY A 55 16.57 -21.27 22.79
C GLY A 55 15.29 -22.09 22.58
N GLY A 56 14.25 -21.85 23.38
CA GLY A 56 12.91 -22.43 23.21
C GLY A 56 12.06 -21.70 22.17
N ASP A 57 10.79 -22.09 22.08
CA ASP A 57 9.85 -21.52 21.11
C ASP A 57 9.63 -20.01 21.29
N TYR A 58 9.34 -19.32 20.19
CA TYR A 58 8.98 -17.89 20.21
C TYR A 58 7.63 -17.69 20.89
N ALA A 59 7.59 -16.82 21.89
CA ALA A 59 6.36 -16.35 22.51
C ALA A 59 6.06 -14.91 22.08
N VAL A 60 4.79 -14.65 21.74
CA VAL A 60 4.29 -13.31 21.42
C VAL A 60 3.56 -12.74 22.63
N LYS A 61 3.93 -11.54 23.07
CA LYS A 61 3.29 -10.83 24.19
C LYS A 61 2.80 -9.47 23.75
N LEU A 62 1.69 -9.03 24.36
CA LEU A 62 1.18 -7.67 24.18
C LEU A 62 2.02 -6.69 25.00
N THR A 63 2.46 -5.60 24.37
CA THR A 63 3.21 -4.53 25.04
C THR A 63 2.30 -3.56 25.80
N GLY A 64 0.99 -3.58 25.51
CA GLY A 64 0.00 -2.61 26.00
C GLY A 64 -0.24 -1.45 25.03
N ALA A 65 0.60 -1.27 24.00
CA ALA A 65 0.30 -0.37 22.89
C ALA A 65 -0.71 -1.01 21.93
N PRO A 66 -1.75 -0.28 21.48
CA PRO A 66 -2.74 -0.84 20.57
C PRO A 66 -2.19 -0.96 19.15
N PHE A 67 -2.51 -2.07 18.49
CA PHE A 67 -2.34 -2.18 17.04
C PHE A 67 -3.40 -1.31 16.34
N ASN A 68 -2.97 -0.49 15.38
CA ASN A 68 -3.83 0.50 14.73
C ASN A 68 -4.30 0.03 13.36
N ASP A 69 -5.47 -0.62 13.32
CA ASP A 69 -6.14 -1.04 12.10
C ASP A 69 -6.60 0.14 11.22
N GLY A 70 -6.73 1.34 11.80
CA GLY A 70 -7.18 2.55 11.11
C GLY A 70 -6.30 2.93 9.92
N TYR A 71 -5.01 2.59 9.94
CA TYR A 71 -4.13 2.79 8.79
C TYR A 71 -4.62 2.10 7.53
N ARG A 72 -5.25 0.92 7.65
CA ARG A 72 -5.81 0.21 6.50
C ARG A 72 -7.04 0.94 5.93
N TYR A 73 -7.89 1.47 6.78
CA TYR A 73 -9.10 2.17 6.35
C TYR A 73 -8.79 3.50 5.66
N VAL A 74 -7.78 4.23 6.15
CA VAL A 74 -7.30 5.46 5.49
C VAL A 74 -6.64 5.13 4.15
N ASP A 75 -5.83 4.07 4.07
CA ASP A 75 -5.27 3.57 2.81
C ASP A 75 -6.38 3.30 1.78
N TRP A 76 -7.44 2.58 2.18
CA TRP A 76 -8.57 2.28 1.29
C TRP A 76 -9.37 3.51 0.89
N LEU A 77 -9.63 4.43 1.82
CA LEU A 77 -10.32 5.68 1.52
C LEU A 77 -9.62 6.45 0.39
N LEU A 78 -8.30 6.42 0.35
CA LEU A 78 -7.50 7.09 -0.68
C LEU A 78 -7.35 6.25 -1.95
N THR A 79 -7.09 4.95 -1.82
CA THR A 79 -6.72 4.08 -2.95
C THR A 79 -7.92 3.55 -3.72
N VAL A 80 -9.04 3.21 -3.06
CA VAL A 80 -10.22 2.63 -3.74
C VAL A 80 -10.79 3.60 -4.79
N PRO A 81 -11.03 4.89 -4.50
CA PRO A 81 -11.51 5.82 -5.52
C PRO A 81 -10.52 5.98 -6.70
N LEU A 82 -9.21 6.01 -6.41
CA LEU A 82 -8.17 6.12 -7.44
C LEU A 82 -8.15 4.89 -8.36
N LEU A 83 -8.27 3.69 -7.79
CA LEU A 83 -8.37 2.43 -8.54
C LEU A 83 -9.61 2.40 -9.45
N LEU A 84 -10.73 2.94 -9.00
CA LEU A 84 -11.93 3.06 -9.85
C LEU A 84 -11.73 4.08 -10.98
N ILE A 85 -11.08 5.22 -10.70
CA ILE A 85 -10.80 6.24 -11.70
C ILE A 85 -9.85 5.71 -12.77
N GLU A 86 -8.74 5.05 -12.41
CA GLU A 86 -7.82 4.50 -13.40
C GLU A 86 -8.49 3.45 -14.30
N LEU A 87 -9.40 2.65 -13.75
CA LEU A 87 -10.16 1.66 -14.51
C LEU A 87 -11.02 2.35 -15.58
N ILE A 88 -11.75 3.40 -15.21
CA ILE A 88 -12.58 4.17 -16.15
C ILE A 88 -11.70 4.79 -17.26
N LEU A 89 -10.52 5.31 -16.90
CA LEU A 89 -9.60 5.93 -17.87
C LEU A 89 -9.06 4.94 -18.92
N VAL A 90 -8.95 3.64 -18.59
CA VAL A 90 -8.47 2.61 -19.55
C VAL A 90 -9.60 1.98 -20.37
N MET A 91 -10.85 2.02 -19.90
CA MET A 91 -11.98 1.32 -20.53
C MET A 91 -12.47 1.91 -21.86
N ARG A 92 -12.08 3.15 -22.21
CA ARG A 92 -12.50 3.86 -23.44
C ARG A 92 -14.01 3.74 -23.70
N LEU A 93 -14.80 4.07 -22.68
CA LEU A 93 -16.26 3.97 -22.73
C LEU A 93 -16.82 4.78 -23.92
N PRO A 94 -17.83 4.23 -24.64
CA PRO A 94 -18.54 4.99 -25.67
C PRO A 94 -19.23 6.22 -25.06
N GLN A 95 -19.35 7.28 -25.86
CA GLN A 95 -20.12 8.48 -25.50
C GLN A 95 -21.62 8.18 -25.45
#